data_AF-A0A1A8X7A4-F1
#
_entry.id   AF-A0A1A8X7A4-F1
#
_cell.length_a   1.000
_cell.length_b   1.000
_cell.length_c   1.000
_cell.angle_alpha   90.00
_cell.angle_beta   90.00
_cell.angle_gamma   90.00
#
_symmetry.space_group_name_H-M   'P 1'
#
loop_
_entity.id
_entity.type
_entity.pdbx_description
1 polymer ?
#
loop_
_entity_poly.entity_id
_entity_poly.type
_entity_poly.pdbx_seq_one_letter_code
_entity_poly.pdbx_strand_id
1 'polypeptide(L)'
;MTDEIVKSCYYFLIHNTASTNESPHIICEQFKRIYNLLTNRTRTVDSVKHKNNDYAFMNYWLNDKLSDNNNDLPICVKGFYKELVKMDGEYFNIPTLEEKLYNMEKHDLENMKNLYKLYNIKNKISTAISEENDTGKGTSCLTYTKECYAKYRDAIINCLDGCFDFYTALMYFRNKLKAFSYYTNTSISCKYKELFELPDYETVLKEHKSGSFRRIITLPLLFPLLGMFFMFIYSDTLTPFRQKAFEKIKSTKNMLFGARERSNELLSYTSDNDNIIGDHEEYSIGYYSVGNY
;
A
#
# COMPACT_ATOMS: atom_id res chain seq x y z
N MET A 1 -23.64 -35.34 6.24
CA MET A 1 -23.48 -33.88 6.05
C MET A 1 -22.95 -33.52 4.65
N THR A 2 -21.89 -34.15 4.14
CA THR A 2 -21.38 -33.90 2.78
C THR A 2 -22.40 -34.20 1.67
N ASP A 3 -23.16 -35.30 1.81
CA ASP A 3 -24.12 -35.76 0.80
C ASP A 3 -25.35 -34.82 0.65
N GLU A 4 -25.77 -34.21 1.76
CA GLU A 4 -26.90 -33.28 1.83
C GLU A 4 -26.53 -31.88 1.31
N ILE A 5 -25.27 -31.45 1.53
CA ILE A 5 -24.72 -30.24 0.92
C ILE A 5 -24.79 -30.34 -0.61
N VAL A 6 -24.26 -31.44 -1.16
CA VAL A 6 -24.18 -31.70 -2.60
C VAL A 6 -25.58 -31.81 -3.22
N LYS A 7 -26.50 -32.52 -2.56
CA LYS A 7 -27.86 -32.75 -3.09
C LYS A 7 -28.65 -31.47 -3.32
N SER A 8 -28.57 -30.51 -2.38
CA SER A 8 -29.29 -29.24 -2.50
C SER A 8 -28.73 -28.37 -3.64
N CYS A 9 -27.40 -28.26 -3.77
CA CYS A 9 -26.76 -27.39 -4.76
C CYS A 9 -26.98 -27.80 -6.22
N TYR A 10 -27.43 -29.02 -6.50
CA TYR A 10 -27.87 -29.44 -7.85
C TYR A 10 -28.97 -28.55 -8.42
N TYR A 11 -29.75 -27.85 -7.59
CA TYR A 11 -30.72 -26.84 -8.07
C TYR A 11 -30.08 -25.86 -9.06
N PHE A 12 -28.86 -25.40 -8.77
CA PHE A 12 -28.13 -24.46 -9.62
C PHE A 12 -27.53 -25.07 -10.89
N LEU A 13 -27.39 -26.40 -10.96
CA LEU A 13 -27.03 -27.10 -12.21
C LEU A 13 -28.20 -27.15 -13.19
N ILE A 14 -29.43 -27.21 -12.70
CA ILE A 14 -30.63 -27.43 -13.51
C ILE A 14 -31.28 -26.10 -13.91
N HIS A 15 -31.26 -25.10 -13.03
CA HIS A 15 -32.10 -23.89 -13.18
C HIS A 15 -31.33 -22.60 -13.49
N ASN A 16 -29.99 -22.62 -13.52
CA ASN A 16 -29.22 -21.38 -13.65
C ASN A 16 -28.50 -21.27 -15.00
N THR A 17 -28.72 -20.15 -15.69
CA THR A 17 -28.03 -19.77 -16.94
C THR A 17 -26.93 -18.75 -16.71
N ALA A 18 -26.66 -18.37 -15.46
CA ALA A 18 -25.70 -17.32 -15.18
C ALA A 18 -24.25 -17.75 -15.51
N SER A 19 -23.58 -16.93 -16.31
CA SER A 19 -22.17 -17.09 -16.65
C SER A 19 -21.33 -16.42 -15.56
N THR A 20 -20.81 -17.24 -14.65
CA THR A 20 -19.78 -16.87 -13.68
C THR A 20 -18.49 -17.58 -14.00
N ASN A 21 -17.37 -17.07 -13.47
CA ASN A 21 -16.06 -17.72 -13.59
C ASN A 21 -16.03 -19.17 -13.07
N GLU A 22 -16.89 -19.48 -12.10
CA GLU A 22 -17.08 -20.80 -11.51
C GLU A 22 -18.58 -21.14 -11.53
N SER A 23 -18.96 -22.38 -11.85
CA SER A 23 -20.38 -22.77 -11.93
C SER A 23 -21.12 -22.44 -10.63
N PRO A 24 -22.34 -21.84 -10.68
CA PRO A 24 -23.11 -21.51 -9.49
C PRO A 24 -23.31 -22.67 -8.49
N HIS A 25 -23.32 -23.92 -8.98
CA HIS A 25 -23.41 -25.10 -8.10
C HIS A 25 -22.13 -25.31 -7.27
N ILE A 26 -20.96 -25.08 -7.86
CA ILE A 26 -19.66 -25.20 -7.15
C ILE A 26 -19.56 -24.08 -6.10
N ILE A 27 -19.97 -22.87 -6.48
CA ILE A 27 -20.03 -21.73 -5.56
C ILE A 27 -20.96 -22.06 -4.38
N CYS A 28 -22.14 -22.64 -4.63
CA CYS A 28 -23.07 -23.10 -3.59
C CYS A 28 -22.39 -24.09 -2.61
N GLU A 29 -21.73 -25.13 -3.13
CA GLU A 29 -21.09 -26.14 -2.27
C GLU A 29 -19.97 -25.55 -1.42
N GLN A 30 -19.12 -24.72 -2.02
CA GLN A 30 -18.03 -24.05 -1.31
C GLN A 30 -18.59 -23.09 -0.25
N PHE A 31 -19.61 -22.31 -0.59
CA PHE A 31 -20.26 -21.39 0.34
C PHE A 31 -20.89 -22.12 1.52
N LYS A 32 -21.58 -23.25 1.29
CA LYS A 32 -22.13 -24.10 2.37
C LYS A 32 -21.03 -24.61 3.31
N ARG A 33 -19.89 -25.05 2.77
CA ARG A 33 -18.74 -25.48 3.61
C ARG A 33 -18.23 -24.33 4.48
N ILE A 34 -18.03 -23.14 3.92
CA ILE A 34 -17.60 -21.96 4.68
C ILE A 34 -18.65 -21.60 5.74
N TYR A 35 -19.92 -21.56 5.36
CA TYR A 35 -21.04 -21.26 6.25
C TYR A 35 -21.09 -22.22 7.46
N ASN A 36 -20.92 -23.53 7.24
CA ASN A 36 -20.87 -24.51 8.33
C ASN A 36 -19.72 -24.25 9.31
N LEU A 37 -18.54 -23.86 8.81
CA LEU A 37 -17.42 -23.50 9.68
C LEU A 37 -17.77 -22.32 10.59
N LEU A 38 -18.52 -21.34 10.06
CA LEU A 38 -18.99 -20.20 10.84
C LEU A 38 -20.01 -20.63 11.90
N THR A 39 -21.01 -21.42 11.53
CA THR A 39 -22.03 -21.90 12.48
C THR A 39 -21.39 -22.68 13.63
N ASN A 40 -20.42 -23.54 13.34
CA ASN A 40 -19.73 -24.30 14.38
C ASN A 40 -18.87 -23.42 15.31
N ARG A 41 -18.25 -22.35 14.77
CA ARG A 41 -17.50 -21.39 15.57
C ARG A 41 -18.39 -20.56 16.48
N THR A 42 -19.57 -20.17 16.01
CA THR A 42 -20.53 -19.38 16.81
C THR A 42 -21.07 -20.14 18.03
N ARG A 43 -20.97 -21.47 18.05
CA ARG A 43 -21.39 -22.32 19.18
C ARG A 43 -20.38 -22.35 20.33
N THR A 44 -19.15 -21.87 20.14
CA THR A 44 -18.02 -22.13 21.05
C THR A 44 -17.30 -20.87 21.55
N VAL A 45 -18.03 -19.80 21.90
CA VAL A 45 -17.57 -18.54 22.56
C VAL A 45 -17.63 -17.30 21.66
N ASP A 46 -18.29 -16.27 22.21
CA ASP A 46 -18.50 -14.94 21.64
C ASP A 46 -17.23 -14.09 21.58
N SER A 47 -17.05 -13.48 20.41
CA SER A 47 -17.00 -12.02 20.41
C SER A 47 -17.71 -11.49 19.17
N VAL A 48 -18.57 -10.49 19.35
CA VAL A 48 -19.30 -9.80 18.27
C VAL A 48 -18.35 -9.35 17.15
N LYS A 49 -17.11 -8.97 17.51
CA LYS A 49 -16.06 -8.57 16.58
C LYS A 49 -15.61 -9.70 15.64
N HIS A 50 -15.54 -10.94 16.12
CA HIS A 50 -15.16 -12.08 15.27
C HIS A 50 -16.28 -12.41 14.28
N LYS A 51 -17.55 -12.33 14.71
CA LYS A 51 -18.72 -12.54 13.83
C LYS A 51 -18.77 -11.50 12.70
N ASN A 52 -18.52 -10.23 13.00
CA ASN A 52 -18.50 -9.17 11.97
C ASN A 52 -17.39 -9.37 10.92
N ASN A 53 -16.19 -9.79 11.34
CA ASN A 53 -15.09 -10.08 10.41
C ASN A 53 -15.40 -11.29 9.52
N ASP A 54 -15.99 -12.33 10.09
CA ASP A 54 -16.37 -13.54 9.37
C ASP A 54 -17.44 -13.23 8.30
N TYR A 55 -18.44 -12.41 8.62
CA TYR A 55 -19.46 -11.98 7.65
C TYR A 55 -18.89 -11.05 6.56
N ALA A 56 -17.99 -10.13 6.92
CA ALA A 56 -17.29 -9.29 5.95
C ALA A 56 -16.47 -10.14 4.97
N PHE A 57 -15.80 -11.19 5.47
CA PHE A 57 -15.10 -12.15 4.62
C PHE A 57 -16.06 -12.91 3.70
N MET A 58 -17.21 -13.37 4.20
CA MET A 58 -18.21 -14.04 3.33
C MET A 58 -18.73 -13.10 2.24
N ASN A 59 -19.01 -11.84 2.57
CA ASN A 59 -19.41 -10.85 1.59
C ASN A 59 -18.32 -10.67 0.52
N TYR A 60 -17.06 -10.53 0.94
CA TYR A 60 -15.92 -10.49 0.04
C TYR A 60 -15.84 -11.70 -0.88
N TRP A 61 -15.83 -12.89 -0.29
CA TRP A 61 -15.67 -14.14 -1.01
C TRP A 61 -16.77 -14.33 -2.05
N LEU A 62 -18.03 -14.03 -1.69
CA LEU A 62 -19.14 -14.21 -2.61
C LEU A 62 -19.10 -13.20 -3.76
N ASN A 63 -18.75 -11.94 -3.49
CA ASN A 63 -18.51 -10.95 -4.55
C ASN A 63 -17.38 -11.36 -5.49
N ASP A 64 -16.27 -11.89 -4.97
CA ASP A 64 -15.15 -12.38 -5.78
C ASP A 64 -15.60 -13.51 -6.73
N LYS A 65 -16.33 -14.49 -6.20
CA LYS A 65 -16.82 -15.65 -6.97
C LYS A 65 -17.90 -15.33 -7.98
N LEU A 66 -18.79 -14.38 -7.65
CA LEU A 66 -19.86 -13.95 -8.53
C LEU A 66 -19.43 -12.85 -9.52
N SER A 67 -18.29 -12.22 -9.29
CA SER A 67 -17.71 -11.27 -10.25
C SER A 67 -17.20 -12.01 -11.48
N ASP A 68 -17.86 -11.82 -12.62
CA ASP A 68 -17.30 -12.16 -13.93
C ASP A 68 -16.54 -10.93 -14.46
N ASN A 69 -15.40 -11.18 -15.09
CA ASN A 69 -14.63 -10.13 -15.77
C ASN A 69 -15.27 -9.71 -17.11
N ASN A 70 -16.22 -10.50 -17.63
CA ASN A 70 -16.77 -10.35 -18.98
C ASN A 70 -18.25 -9.94 -19.07
N ASN A 71 -18.98 -9.90 -17.95
CA ASN A 71 -20.41 -9.56 -17.96
C ASN A 71 -20.66 -8.18 -17.35
N ASP A 72 -21.44 -7.36 -18.07
CA ASP A 72 -21.82 -6.00 -17.67
C ASP A 72 -22.78 -5.97 -16.46
N LEU A 73 -23.41 -7.09 -16.12
CA LEU A 73 -24.26 -7.23 -14.93
C LEU A 73 -23.75 -8.35 -14.02
N PRO A 74 -23.05 -8.04 -12.91
CA PRO A 74 -22.66 -9.05 -11.93
C PRO A 74 -23.90 -9.68 -11.28
N ILE A 75 -23.84 -10.99 -10.97
CA ILE A 75 -24.90 -11.63 -10.19
C ILE A 75 -25.01 -10.92 -8.84
N CYS A 76 -26.22 -10.52 -8.48
CA CYS A 76 -26.49 -9.88 -7.19
C CYS A 76 -26.17 -10.84 -6.04
N VAL A 77 -25.23 -10.47 -5.18
CA VAL A 77 -24.73 -11.25 -4.04
C VAL A 77 -25.88 -11.60 -3.09
N LYS A 78 -26.70 -10.60 -2.76
CA LYS A 78 -27.88 -10.79 -1.91
C LYS A 78 -28.94 -11.65 -2.61
N GLY A 79 -29.10 -11.49 -3.92
CA GLY A 79 -29.99 -12.34 -4.72
C GLY A 79 -29.57 -13.81 -4.69
N PHE A 80 -28.28 -14.08 -4.91
CA PHE A 80 -27.72 -15.42 -4.84
C PHE A 80 -27.93 -16.06 -3.46
N TYR A 81 -27.65 -15.31 -2.39
CA TYR A 81 -27.88 -15.81 -1.02
C TYR A 81 -29.37 -16.10 -0.74
N LYS A 82 -30.29 -15.28 -1.24
CA LYS A 82 -31.73 -15.55 -1.10
C LYS A 82 -32.14 -16.84 -1.80
N GLU A 83 -31.58 -17.15 -2.97
CA GLU A 83 -31.84 -18.43 -3.63
C GLU A 83 -31.29 -19.61 -2.83
N LEU A 84 -30.11 -19.46 -2.21
CA LEU A 84 -29.58 -20.47 -1.28
C LEU A 84 -30.53 -20.72 -0.09
N VAL A 85 -31.05 -19.65 0.54
CA VAL A 85 -32.00 -19.75 1.66
C VAL A 85 -33.33 -20.36 1.23
N LYS A 86 -33.86 -20.01 0.05
CA LYS A 86 -35.09 -20.62 -0.48
C LYS A 86 -34.93 -22.12 -0.73
N MET A 87 -33.77 -22.51 -1.24
CA MET A 87 -33.44 -23.88 -1.56
C MET A 87 -33.24 -24.73 -0.30
N ASP A 88 -32.61 -24.18 0.73
CA ASP A 88 -32.22 -24.93 1.94
C ASP A 88 -32.28 -24.06 3.20
N GLY A 89 -33.50 -23.61 3.53
CA GLY A 89 -33.71 -22.64 4.61
C GLY A 89 -33.34 -23.14 6.00
N GLU A 90 -33.50 -24.44 6.27
CA GLU A 90 -33.11 -25.03 7.55
C GLU A 90 -31.59 -25.01 7.76
N TYR A 91 -30.82 -25.17 6.67
CA TYR A 91 -29.37 -25.08 6.70
C TYR A 91 -28.89 -23.65 6.95
N PHE A 92 -29.49 -22.66 6.29
CA PHE A 92 -29.11 -21.24 6.37
C PHE A 92 -29.85 -20.50 7.49
N ASN A 93 -29.54 -20.87 8.74
CA ASN A 93 -30.15 -20.37 9.97
C ASN A 93 -29.46 -19.17 10.68
N ILE A 94 -28.63 -18.36 10.01
CA ILE A 94 -27.96 -17.17 10.55
C ILE A 94 -28.56 -15.92 9.89
N PRO A 95 -29.64 -15.33 10.46
CA PRO A 95 -30.34 -14.22 9.82
C PRO A 95 -29.47 -12.98 9.63
N THR A 96 -28.56 -12.72 10.57
CA THR A 96 -27.68 -11.55 10.55
C THR A 96 -26.66 -11.56 9.41
N LEU A 97 -26.43 -12.71 8.77
CA LEU A 97 -25.52 -12.79 7.63
C LEU A 97 -26.11 -12.05 6.43
N GLU A 98 -27.40 -12.23 6.13
CA GLU A 98 -28.05 -11.59 4.98
C GLU A 98 -27.91 -10.07 5.02
N GLU A 99 -28.02 -9.47 6.21
CA GLU A 99 -27.90 -8.03 6.42
C GLU A 99 -26.49 -7.48 6.12
N LYS A 100 -25.48 -8.34 6.12
CA LYS A 100 -24.08 -7.99 5.83
C LYS A 100 -23.67 -8.28 4.39
N LEU A 101 -24.55 -8.90 3.60
CA LEU A 101 -24.29 -9.21 2.19
C LEU A 101 -24.76 -8.06 1.28
N TYR A 102 -23.84 -7.56 0.47
CA TYR A 102 -24.07 -6.48 -0.48
C TYR A 102 -23.14 -6.62 -1.69
N ASN A 103 -23.53 -6.04 -2.82
CA ASN A 103 -22.65 -5.97 -4.00
C ASN A 103 -21.59 -4.90 -3.75
N MET A 104 -20.32 -5.29 -3.70
CA MET A 104 -19.22 -4.35 -3.60
C MET A 104 -18.99 -3.66 -4.92
N GLU A 105 -18.52 -2.41 -4.85
CA GLU A 105 -18.06 -1.71 -6.04
C GLU A 105 -16.83 -2.41 -6.63
N LYS A 106 -16.69 -2.35 -7.95
CA LYS A 106 -15.60 -3.03 -8.68
C LYS A 106 -14.22 -2.61 -8.16
N HIS A 107 -14.06 -1.33 -7.84
CA HIS A 107 -12.81 -0.76 -7.36
C HIS A 107 -12.45 -1.32 -5.97
N ASP A 108 -13.41 -1.34 -5.04
CA ASP A 108 -13.25 -1.94 -3.71
C ASP A 108 -12.98 -3.44 -3.76
N LEU A 109 -13.67 -4.16 -4.64
CA LEU A 109 -13.46 -5.59 -4.83
C LEU A 109 -12.03 -5.89 -5.32
N GLU A 110 -11.52 -5.11 -6.27
CA GLU A 110 -10.14 -5.29 -6.76
C GLU A 110 -9.11 -4.97 -5.67
N ASN A 111 -9.35 -3.94 -4.86
CA ASN A 111 -8.53 -3.63 -3.69
C ASN A 111 -8.52 -4.80 -2.69
N MET A 112 -9.68 -5.35 -2.36
CA MET A 112 -9.79 -6.51 -1.48
C MET A 112 -9.11 -7.75 -2.05
N LYS A 113 -9.22 -8.00 -3.38
CA LYS A 113 -8.48 -9.07 -4.07
C LYS A 113 -6.97 -8.90 -3.90
N ASN A 114 -6.46 -7.68 -4.03
CA ASN A 114 -5.04 -7.38 -3.85
C ASN A 114 -4.59 -7.58 -2.40
N LEU A 115 -5.39 -7.15 -1.41
CA LEU A 115 -5.12 -7.42 0.00
C LEU A 115 -5.09 -8.92 0.29
N TYR A 116 -6.06 -9.67 -0.24
CA TYR A 116 -6.13 -11.12 -0.06
C TYR A 116 -4.90 -11.83 -0.63
N LYS A 117 -4.44 -11.43 -1.82
CA LYS A 117 -3.18 -11.94 -2.42
C LYS A 117 -1.98 -11.68 -1.50
N LEU A 118 -1.88 -10.49 -0.90
CA LEU A 118 -0.82 -10.14 0.05
C LEU A 118 -0.84 -11.06 1.29
N TYR A 119 -2.01 -11.31 1.88
CA TYR A 119 -2.14 -12.23 3.00
C TYR A 119 -1.81 -13.68 2.64
N ASN A 120 -2.15 -14.13 1.43
CA ASN A 120 -1.76 -15.46 0.94
C ASN A 120 -0.24 -15.59 0.83
N ILE A 121 0.45 -14.59 0.28
CA ILE A 121 1.92 -14.58 0.20
C ILE A 121 2.52 -14.57 1.60
N LYS A 122 1.98 -13.74 2.52
CA LYS A 122 2.41 -13.75 3.93
C LYS A 122 2.24 -15.13 4.57
N ASN A 123 1.16 -15.86 4.28
CA ASN A 123 0.96 -17.20 4.80
C ASN A 123 2.00 -18.19 4.24
N LYS A 124 2.34 -18.11 2.95
CA LYS A 124 3.44 -18.90 2.37
C LYS A 124 4.79 -18.63 3.06
N ILE A 125 5.07 -17.37 3.39
CA ILE A 125 6.27 -17.00 4.17
C ILE A 125 6.21 -17.64 5.56
N SER A 126 5.06 -17.56 6.25
CA SER A 126 4.87 -18.17 7.56
C SER A 126 5.09 -19.68 7.52
N THR A 127 4.53 -20.37 6.52
CA THR A 127 4.70 -21.81 6.32
C THR A 127 6.17 -22.17 6.08
N ALA A 128 6.88 -21.42 5.25
CA ALA A 128 8.31 -21.66 5.01
C ALA A 128 9.15 -21.52 6.29
N ILE A 129 8.82 -20.57 7.17
CA ILE A 129 9.47 -20.42 8.49
C ILE A 129 9.14 -21.61 9.39
N SER A 130 7.88 -22.03 9.45
CA SER A 130 7.45 -23.17 10.27
C SER A 130 8.10 -24.48 9.82
N GLU A 131 8.11 -24.78 8.52
CA GLU A 131 8.72 -26.00 7.97
C GLU A 131 10.23 -26.06 8.24
N GLU A 132 10.91 -24.92 8.18
CA GLU A 132 12.31 -24.83 8.54
C GLU A 132 12.54 -25.17 10.02
N ASN A 133 11.72 -24.63 10.92
CA ASN A 133 11.82 -24.91 12.35
C ASN A 133 11.57 -26.39 12.68
N ASP A 134 10.65 -27.03 11.95
CA ASP A 134 10.27 -28.42 12.20
C ASP A 134 11.28 -29.42 11.61
N THR A 135 11.87 -29.12 10.46
CA THR A 135 12.67 -30.09 9.69
C THR A 135 14.16 -29.74 9.60
N GLY A 136 14.56 -28.53 10.00
CA GLY A 136 15.91 -27.99 9.78
C GLY A 136 16.25 -27.74 8.31
N LYS A 137 15.30 -27.92 7.40
CA LYS A 137 15.42 -27.69 5.96
C LYS A 137 14.31 -26.74 5.54
N GLY A 138 14.66 -25.56 5.04
CA GLY A 138 13.67 -24.61 4.57
C GLY A 138 13.85 -24.30 3.09
N THR A 139 12.73 -24.16 2.39
CA THR A 139 12.72 -23.51 1.08
C THR A 139 12.96 -22.01 1.29
N SER A 140 13.82 -21.37 0.50
CA SER A 140 14.15 -19.95 0.69
C SER A 140 12.90 -19.07 0.61
N CYS A 141 12.72 -18.18 1.59
CA CYS A 141 11.62 -17.23 1.62
C CYS A 141 11.78 -16.10 0.59
N LEU A 142 12.98 -15.97 0.00
CA LEU A 142 13.36 -14.86 -0.87
C LEU A 142 12.37 -14.62 -2.01
N THR A 143 11.85 -15.69 -2.61
CA THR A 143 10.87 -15.60 -3.68
C THR A 143 9.57 -14.96 -3.19
N TYR A 144 9.03 -15.45 -2.08
CA TYR A 144 7.78 -14.95 -1.52
C TYR A 144 7.92 -13.53 -0.95
N THR A 145 9.04 -13.20 -0.29
CA THR A 145 9.25 -11.86 0.26
C THR A 145 9.43 -10.82 -0.85
N LYS A 146 10.14 -11.15 -1.94
CA LYS A 146 10.21 -10.29 -3.13
C LYS A 146 8.85 -10.10 -3.80
N GLU A 147 8.09 -11.18 -3.96
CA GLU A 147 6.73 -11.12 -4.53
C GLU A 147 5.82 -10.23 -3.67
N CYS A 148 5.87 -10.39 -2.34
CA CYS A 148 5.13 -9.58 -1.39
C CYS A 148 5.48 -8.09 -1.52
N TYR A 149 6.78 -7.78 -1.55
CA TYR A 149 7.28 -6.41 -1.66
C TYR A 149 6.80 -5.73 -2.95
N ALA A 150 6.91 -6.43 -4.08
CA ALA A 150 6.45 -5.94 -5.37
C ALA A 150 4.93 -5.68 -5.37
N LYS A 151 4.13 -6.68 -4.96
CA LYS A 151 2.67 -6.55 -4.94
C LYS A 151 2.18 -5.47 -3.99
N TYR A 152 2.86 -5.27 -2.86
CA TYR A 152 2.51 -4.23 -1.91
C TYR A 152 2.71 -2.82 -2.51
N ARG A 153 3.83 -2.61 -3.23
CA ARG A 153 4.07 -1.34 -3.94
C ARG A 153 3.04 -1.13 -5.06
N ASP A 154 2.75 -2.17 -5.84
CA ASP A 154 1.75 -2.09 -6.91
C ASP A 154 0.36 -1.75 -6.34
N ALA A 155 -0.01 -2.34 -5.20
CA ALA A 155 -1.28 -2.04 -4.53
C ALA A 155 -1.38 -0.56 -4.11
N ILE A 156 -0.30 0.05 -3.64
CA ILE A 156 -0.25 1.49 -3.33
C ILE A 156 -0.39 2.33 -4.61
N ILE A 157 0.35 1.98 -5.66
CA ILE A 157 0.37 2.73 -6.93
C ILE A 157 -0.98 2.66 -7.65
N ASN A 158 -1.71 1.55 -7.53
CA ASN A 158 -3.00 1.40 -8.20
C ASN A 158 -4.17 2.06 -7.45
N CYS A 159 -3.92 2.60 -6.24
CA CYS A 159 -4.96 3.19 -5.37
C CYS A 159 -4.72 4.69 -5.11
N LEU A 160 -4.42 5.45 -6.16
CA LEU A 160 -4.01 6.85 -6.05
C LEU A 160 -5.15 7.81 -5.70
N ASP A 161 -6.41 7.44 -5.97
CA ASP A 161 -7.59 8.28 -5.77
C ASP A 161 -8.64 7.56 -4.92
N GLY A 162 -8.95 8.08 -3.72
CA GLY A 162 -10.12 7.65 -2.95
C GLY A 162 -9.99 6.41 -2.06
N CYS A 163 -8.78 5.89 -1.83
CA CYS A 163 -8.56 4.61 -1.15
C CYS A 163 -8.15 4.68 0.34
N PHE A 164 -8.73 5.58 1.13
CA PHE A 164 -8.28 5.79 2.52
C PHE A 164 -8.37 4.52 3.39
N ASP A 165 -9.50 3.81 3.30
CA ASP A 165 -9.72 2.58 4.07
C ASP A 165 -8.78 1.45 3.63
N PHE A 166 -8.57 1.32 2.32
CA PHE A 166 -7.63 0.34 1.78
C PHE A 166 -6.18 0.64 2.19
N TYR A 167 -5.76 1.90 2.20
CA TYR A 167 -4.45 2.28 2.73
C TYR A 167 -4.29 1.90 4.19
N THR A 168 -5.32 2.12 5.01
CA THR A 168 -5.34 1.73 6.42
C THR A 168 -5.15 0.21 6.56
N ALA A 169 -5.82 -0.58 5.70
CA ALA A 169 -5.64 -2.03 5.65
C ALA A 169 -4.21 -2.44 5.22
N LEU A 170 -3.62 -1.77 4.23
CA LEU A 170 -2.23 -1.98 3.81
C LEU A 170 -1.24 -1.65 4.92
N MET A 171 -1.46 -0.58 5.68
CA MET A 171 -0.64 -0.22 6.84
C MET A 171 -0.71 -1.31 7.91
N TYR A 172 -1.91 -1.85 8.18
CA TYR A 172 -2.06 -2.96 9.12
C TYR A 172 -1.33 -4.22 8.62
N PHE A 173 -1.45 -4.55 7.33
CA PHE A 173 -0.71 -5.64 6.71
C PHE A 173 0.80 -5.45 6.85
N ARG A 174 1.32 -4.25 6.55
CA ARG A 174 2.74 -3.90 6.70
C ARG A 174 3.25 -4.20 8.11
N ASN A 175 2.51 -3.77 9.13
CA ASN A 175 2.89 -4.03 10.52
C ASN A 175 2.89 -5.53 10.85
N LYS A 176 1.95 -6.30 10.31
CA LYS A 176 1.90 -7.76 10.48
C LYS A 176 3.07 -8.47 9.78
N LEU A 177 3.50 -8.00 8.61
CA LEU A 177 4.66 -8.56 7.93
C LEU A 177 5.97 -8.19 8.63
N LYS A 178 6.09 -6.94 9.12
CA LYS A 178 7.26 -6.48 9.88
C LYS A 178 7.56 -7.35 11.09
N ALA A 179 6.54 -7.93 11.73
CA ALA A 179 6.73 -8.87 12.84
C ALA A 179 7.59 -10.09 12.47
N PHE A 180 7.62 -10.50 11.18
CA PHE A 180 8.45 -11.61 10.72
C PHE A 180 9.94 -11.25 10.58
N SER A 181 10.29 -9.97 10.64
CA SER A 181 11.70 -9.54 10.65
C SER A 181 12.50 -10.12 11.82
N TYR A 182 11.84 -10.51 12.91
CA TYR A 182 12.49 -11.21 14.02
C TYR A 182 13.19 -12.50 13.56
N TYR A 183 12.57 -13.25 12.64
CA TYR A 183 13.10 -14.52 12.17
C TYR A 183 14.33 -14.35 11.27
N THR A 184 14.68 -13.14 10.82
CA THR A 184 15.81 -12.96 9.89
C THR A 184 17.16 -13.31 10.51
N ASN A 185 17.25 -13.25 11.84
CA ASN A 185 18.46 -13.58 12.58
C ASN A 185 18.61 -15.09 12.84
N THR A 186 17.49 -15.83 12.87
CA THR A 186 17.46 -17.24 13.28
C THR A 186 17.14 -18.19 12.14
N SER A 187 16.39 -17.72 11.12
CA SER A 187 15.97 -18.50 9.97
C SER A 187 17.06 -18.55 8.90
N ILE A 188 17.36 -19.74 8.43
CA ILE A 188 18.21 -20.04 7.29
C ILE A 188 17.52 -19.61 5.99
N SER A 189 16.18 -19.72 5.90
CA SER A 189 15.40 -19.41 4.71
C SER A 189 14.99 -17.95 4.54
N CYS A 190 14.80 -17.20 5.63
CA CYS A 190 14.21 -15.86 5.67
C CYS A 190 15.21 -14.77 6.12
N LYS A 191 16.43 -14.73 5.57
CA LYS A 191 17.52 -13.85 6.09
C LYS A 191 17.42 -12.35 5.75
N TYR A 192 16.67 -11.97 4.72
CA TYR A 192 16.71 -10.61 4.18
C TYR A 192 15.73 -9.67 4.90
N LYS A 193 16.20 -9.02 5.97
CA LYS A 193 15.40 -8.12 6.81
C LYS A 193 14.71 -6.99 6.03
N GLU A 194 15.41 -6.39 5.08
CA GLU A 194 14.90 -5.29 4.24
C GLU A 194 13.62 -5.66 3.49
N LEU A 195 13.42 -6.94 3.14
CA LEU A 195 12.21 -7.39 2.43
C LEU A 195 10.98 -7.53 3.34
N PHE A 196 11.16 -7.51 4.66
CA PHE A 196 10.07 -7.45 5.64
C PHE A 196 9.72 -6.02 6.04
N GLU A 197 10.61 -5.06 5.75
CA GLU A 197 10.42 -3.65 6.01
C GLU A 197 9.82 -2.96 4.77
N LEU A 198 8.52 -3.18 4.56
CA LEU A 198 7.80 -2.57 3.44
C LEU A 198 7.84 -1.03 3.54
N PRO A 199 7.94 -0.31 2.41
CA PRO A 199 7.97 1.15 2.39
C PRO A 199 6.64 1.75 2.87
N ASP A 200 6.67 2.97 3.38
CA ASP A 200 5.45 3.73 3.63
C ASP A 200 4.86 4.29 2.31
N TYR A 201 3.63 4.77 2.40
CA TYR A 201 2.89 5.29 1.25
C TYR A 201 3.57 6.49 0.60
N GLU A 202 4.02 7.47 1.41
CA GLU A 202 4.65 8.68 0.89
C GLU A 202 5.93 8.36 0.11
N THR A 203 6.71 7.40 0.60
CA THR A 203 7.92 6.90 -0.04
C THR A 203 7.59 6.26 -1.39
N VAL A 204 6.62 5.33 -1.44
CA VAL A 204 6.22 4.69 -2.71
C VAL A 204 5.71 5.72 -3.71
N LEU A 205 4.90 6.69 -3.25
CA LEU A 205 4.34 7.72 -4.11
C LEU A 205 5.41 8.67 -4.66
N LYS A 206 6.36 9.09 -3.81
CA LYS A 206 7.48 9.95 -4.20
C LYS A 206 8.37 9.25 -5.22
N GLU A 207 8.70 7.98 -4.99
CA GLU A 207 9.49 7.18 -5.92
C GLU A 207 8.77 6.96 -7.24
N HIS A 208 7.47 6.65 -7.22
CA HIS A 208 6.68 6.46 -8.44
C HIS A 208 6.61 7.75 -9.28
N LYS A 209 6.32 8.90 -8.65
CA LYS A 209 6.30 10.21 -9.29
C LYS A 209 7.68 10.60 -9.83
N SER A 210 8.74 10.42 -9.04
CA SER A 210 10.12 10.76 -9.43
C SER A 210 10.67 9.84 -10.52
N GLY A 211 10.31 8.55 -10.52
CA GLY A 211 10.70 7.59 -11.55
C GLY A 211 10.07 7.90 -12.90
N SER A 212 8.78 8.28 -12.90
CA SER A 212 8.09 8.81 -14.08
C SER A 212 8.79 10.07 -14.61
N PHE A 213 9.16 10.99 -13.72
CA PHE A 213 9.91 12.21 -14.09
C PHE A 213 11.31 11.92 -14.64
N ARG A 214 12.06 10.98 -14.05
CA ARG A 214 13.38 10.57 -14.56
C ARG A 214 13.28 10.02 -15.98
N ARG A 215 12.23 9.25 -16.29
CA ARG A 215 12.01 8.70 -17.64
C ARG A 215 11.67 9.77 -18.68
N ILE A 216 11.08 10.89 -18.27
CA ILE A 216 10.75 12.03 -19.13
C ILE A 216 11.96 12.94 -19.38
N ILE A 217 12.85 13.09 -18.39
CA ILE A 217 13.98 14.04 -18.44
C ILE A 217 15.24 13.46 -19.11
N THR A 218 15.39 12.14 -19.24
CA THR A 218 16.71 11.56 -19.55
C THR A 218 17.20 11.60 -20.99
N LEU A 219 16.46 12.01 -22.05
CA LEU A 219 17.04 11.86 -23.41
C LEU A 219 16.92 12.96 -24.49
N PRO A 220 15.99 13.94 -24.52
CA PRO A 220 16.08 14.98 -25.57
C PRO A 220 16.28 16.43 -25.08
N LEU A 221 16.05 16.76 -23.81
CA LEU A 221 15.96 18.17 -23.37
C LEU A 221 17.24 18.74 -22.75
N LEU A 222 18.11 17.91 -22.17
CA LEU A 222 19.34 18.42 -21.53
C LEU A 222 20.43 18.81 -22.52
N PHE A 223 20.51 18.12 -23.67
CA PHE A 223 21.53 18.37 -24.69
C PHE A 223 21.36 19.73 -25.42
N PRO A 224 20.15 20.12 -25.85
CA PRO A 224 19.92 21.44 -26.45
C PRO A 224 20.07 22.58 -25.44
N LEU A 225 19.67 22.39 -24.18
CA LEU A 225 19.77 23.41 -23.13
C LEU A 225 21.23 23.71 -22.77
N LEU A 226 22.09 22.68 -22.71
CA LEU A 226 23.52 22.88 -22.52
C LEU A 226 24.16 23.57 -23.73
N GLY A 227 23.81 23.18 -24.96
CA GLY A 227 24.29 23.84 -26.17
C GLY A 227 23.90 25.32 -26.26
N MET A 228 22.64 25.64 -25.95
CA MET A 228 22.14 27.02 -25.85
C MET A 228 22.86 27.80 -24.74
N PHE A 229 23.12 27.19 -23.59
CA PHE A 229 23.82 27.81 -22.48
C PHE A 229 25.29 28.09 -22.80
N PHE A 230 26.00 27.15 -23.44
CA PHE A 230 27.37 27.36 -23.90
C PHE A 230 27.45 28.43 -25.00
N MET A 231 26.52 28.43 -25.97
CA MET A 231 26.44 29.49 -26.98
C MET A 231 26.18 30.86 -26.33
N PHE A 232 25.34 30.90 -25.28
CA PHE A 232 25.06 32.11 -24.52
C PHE A 232 26.24 32.58 -23.66
N ILE A 233 27.22 31.73 -23.30
CA ILE A 233 28.44 32.09 -22.53
C ILE A 233 29.64 32.40 -23.44
N TYR A 234 29.74 31.83 -24.63
CA TYR A 234 30.89 32.03 -25.51
C TYR A 234 30.65 32.95 -26.71
N SER A 235 29.40 33.35 -27.00
CA SER A 235 29.12 34.30 -28.08
C SER A 235 29.22 35.76 -27.61
N ASP A 236 30.22 36.49 -28.12
CA ASP A 236 30.45 37.93 -27.85
C ASP A 236 29.34 38.85 -28.36
N THR A 237 28.49 38.34 -29.26
CA THR A 237 27.33 39.05 -29.84
C THR A 237 26.19 39.24 -28.83
N LEU A 238 26.12 38.41 -27.78
CA LEU A 238 25.04 38.42 -26.77
C LEU A 238 25.40 39.18 -25.47
N THR A 239 26.56 39.83 -25.45
CA THR A 239 27.07 40.68 -24.35
C THR A 239 26.03 41.65 -23.75
N PRO A 240 25.23 42.41 -24.53
CA PRO A 240 24.26 43.33 -23.93
C PRO A 240 23.11 42.61 -23.21
N PHE A 241 22.71 41.43 -23.68
CA PHE A 241 21.68 40.63 -23.00
C PHE A 241 22.19 39.99 -21.71
N ARG A 242 23.48 39.59 -21.66
CA ARG A 242 24.11 39.10 -20.43
C ARG A 242 24.14 40.16 -19.34
N GLN A 243 24.55 41.39 -19.69
CA GLN A 243 24.59 42.51 -18.74
C GLN A 243 23.20 42.76 -18.15
N LYS A 244 22.16 42.84 -18.99
CA LYS A 244 20.77 43.04 -18.56
C LYS A 244 20.23 41.89 -17.69
N ALA A 245 20.62 40.64 -17.98
CA ALA A 245 20.23 39.47 -17.18
C ALA A 245 20.96 39.44 -15.82
N PHE A 246 22.26 39.74 -15.78
CA PHE A 246 23.04 39.82 -14.53
C PHE A 246 22.57 40.96 -13.63
N GLU A 247 22.21 42.12 -14.19
CA GLU A 247 21.60 43.22 -13.42
C GLU A 247 20.28 42.82 -12.78
N LYS A 248 19.41 42.09 -13.52
CA LYS A 248 18.15 41.56 -12.98
C LYS A 248 18.38 40.54 -11.85
N ILE A 249 19.34 39.63 -12.01
CA ILE A 249 19.67 38.63 -10.97
C ILE A 249 20.26 39.31 -9.72
N LYS A 250 21.13 40.32 -9.89
CA LYS A 250 21.70 41.12 -8.80
C LYS A 250 20.60 41.91 -8.06
N SER A 251 19.64 42.48 -8.79
CA SER A 251 18.45 43.14 -8.21
C SER A 251 17.59 42.19 -7.39
N THR A 252 17.31 40.98 -7.90
CA THR A 252 16.49 39.99 -7.18
C THR A 252 17.22 39.40 -5.96
N LYS A 253 18.56 39.23 -6.03
CA LYS A 253 19.38 38.82 -4.89
C LYS A 253 19.34 39.87 -3.77
N ASN A 254 19.45 41.16 -4.09
CA ASN A 254 19.34 42.24 -3.11
C ASN A 254 17.95 42.32 -2.47
N MET A 255 16.90 41.97 -3.22
CA MET A 255 15.52 41.91 -2.71
C MET A 255 15.29 40.70 -1.77
N LEU A 256 15.89 39.55 -2.06
CA LEU A 256 15.77 38.32 -1.25
C LEU A 256 16.59 38.38 0.05
N PHE A 257 17.80 38.97 0.02
CA PHE A 257 18.60 39.18 1.23
C PHE A 257 18.08 40.34 2.09
N GLY A 258 17.52 41.40 1.49
CA GLY A 258 16.84 42.47 2.24
C GLY A 258 15.52 42.04 2.91
N ALA A 259 14.85 41.00 2.39
CA ALA A 259 13.65 40.43 3.02
C ALA A 259 13.98 39.50 4.21
N ARG A 260 15.16 38.87 4.21
CA ARG A 260 15.58 37.94 5.27
C ARG A 260 15.96 38.65 6.58
N GLU A 261 16.39 39.90 6.50
CA GLU A 261 16.70 40.72 7.67
C GLU A 261 15.43 41.11 8.45
N ARG A 262 14.27 41.22 7.76
CA ARG A 262 12.96 41.49 8.37
C ARG A 262 12.24 40.25 8.91
N SER A 263 12.59 39.04 8.46
CA SER A 263 12.00 37.80 8.96
C SER A 263 12.65 37.28 10.25
N ASN A 264 13.83 37.79 10.61
CA ASN A 264 14.54 37.41 11.84
C ASN A 264 14.09 38.22 13.08
N GLU A 265 13.28 39.26 12.91
CA GLU A 265 12.65 40.01 14.01
C GLU A 265 11.30 39.41 14.47
N LEU A 266 10.71 38.47 13.70
CA LEU A 266 9.36 37.97 13.95
C LEU A 266 9.28 36.59 14.63
N LEU A 267 10.43 35.99 15.01
CA LEU A 267 10.52 34.64 15.57
C LEU A 267 11.11 34.56 17.00
N SER A 268 11.17 35.68 17.73
CA SER A 268 11.71 35.74 19.10
C SER A 268 10.64 35.83 20.19
N TYR A 269 9.54 35.08 20.06
CA TYR A 269 8.60 34.87 21.17
C TYR A 269 8.17 33.40 21.23
N THR A 270 8.96 32.59 21.96
CA THR A 270 8.53 31.66 23.01
C THR A 270 9.66 30.66 23.28
N SER A 271 10.34 30.83 24.40
CA SER A 271 10.71 29.77 25.34
C SER A 271 11.65 30.40 26.35
N ASP A 272 11.08 30.85 27.46
CA ASP A 272 11.82 31.07 28.69
C ASP A 272 12.61 29.80 29.01
N ASN A 273 13.92 29.92 29.15
CA ASN A 273 14.65 29.10 30.09
C ASN A 273 15.82 29.93 30.63
N ASP A 274 15.62 30.43 31.84
CA ASP A 274 16.66 31.00 32.67
C ASP A 274 17.78 29.97 32.85
N ASN A 275 19.03 30.37 32.60
CA ASN A 275 20.03 30.47 33.66
C ASN A 275 21.41 30.90 33.15
N ILE A 276 21.82 32.08 33.67
CA ILE A 276 23.12 32.37 34.30
C ILE A 276 24.36 32.59 33.39
N ILE A 277 24.61 33.89 33.16
CA ILE A 277 25.81 34.69 33.47
C ILE A 277 27.18 34.19 32.98
N GLY A 278 27.83 35.07 32.21
CA GLY A 278 29.29 35.10 32.02
C GLY A 278 29.72 36.09 30.94
N ASP A 279 29.66 37.40 31.25
CA ASP A 279 30.25 38.48 30.46
C ASP A 279 31.77 38.27 30.26
N HIS A 280 32.28 38.54 29.05
CA HIS A 280 33.34 39.54 28.79
C HIS A 280 33.87 39.49 27.34
N GLU A 281 33.69 40.63 26.65
CA GLU A 281 34.64 41.35 25.78
C GLU A 281 35.41 40.63 24.65
N GLU A 282 34.94 40.89 23.42
CA GLU A 282 35.61 41.71 22.39
C GLU A 282 37.12 41.96 22.58
N TYR A 283 38.01 41.47 21.69
CA TYR A 283 39.15 42.21 21.08
C TYR A 283 39.79 41.46 19.88
N SER A 284 39.74 42.14 18.73
CA SER A 284 40.71 42.23 17.61
C SER A 284 41.77 41.14 17.34
N ILE A 285 41.65 40.47 16.19
CA ILE A 285 42.70 39.68 15.54
C ILE A 285 43.64 40.62 14.77
N GLY A 286 44.91 40.71 15.21
CA GLY A 286 45.99 41.37 14.48
C GLY A 286 46.76 40.39 13.60
N TYR A 287 46.91 40.73 12.31
CA TYR A 287 47.74 39.99 11.34
C TYR A 287 49.23 40.21 11.60
N TYR A 288 50.03 39.14 11.51
CA TYR A 288 51.44 39.24 11.13
C TYR A 288 51.80 38.21 10.07
N SER A 289 52.44 38.72 9.02
CA SER A 289 52.90 38.02 7.83
C SER A 289 54.20 37.25 8.07
N VAL A 290 54.32 36.18 7.28
CA VAL A 290 55.48 35.34 7.00
C VAL A 290 56.82 36.09 6.90
N GLY A 291 57.86 35.48 7.46
CA GLY A 291 59.26 35.70 7.11
C GLY A 291 60.01 34.37 7.14
N ASN A 292 60.40 33.86 5.96
CA ASN A 292 61.35 32.77 5.79
C ASN A 292 62.75 33.20 6.22
N TYR A 293 63.48 32.33 6.91
CA TYR A 293 64.84 31.87 6.55
C TYR A 293 65.06 30.48 7.17
#